data_AF-A0A7C9E0R9-F1
#
_entry.id   AF-A0A7C9E0R9-F1
#
_cell.length_a   1.000
_cell.length_b   1.000
_cell.length_c   1.000
_cell.angle_alpha   90.00
_cell.angle_beta   90.00
_cell.angle_gamma   90.00
#
_symmetry.space_group_name_H-M   'P 1'
#
loop_
_entity.id
_entity.type
_entity.pdbx_description
1 polymer ?
#
loop_
_entity_poly.entity_id
_entity_poly.type
_entity_poly.pdbx_seq_one_letter_code
_entity_poly.pdbx_strand_id
1 'polypeptide(L)'
;VAQCIRRSAREVLGVSKGGGGRKSGAWWWNEEVREKVREKQRAYAALNSCTTEEEKRVKEVLYKDAKKLAKRAVAIAKSHAYERLYQRLETREGENDVFKLAKAREKKSRDLGCVRCIKGEDGKVLVEEAEIRERWRSYFSNLFNVENESAPRVERGVLQG
;
A
#
# COMPACT_ATOMS: atom_id res chain seq x y z
N VAL A 1 -26.49 12.70 -19.09
CA VAL A 1 -25.46 11.63 -19.27
C VAL A 1 -24.43 11.60 -18.13
N ALA A 2 -23.61 12.63 -17.94
CA ALA A 2 -22.55 12.62 -16.91
C ALA A 2 -23.03 12.39 -15.47
N GLN A 3 -24.22 12.87 -15.11
CA GLN A 3 -24.81 12.67 -13.78
C GLN A 3 -25.27 11.23 -13.55
N CYS A 4 -25.82 10.57 -14.57
CA CYS A 4 -26.18 9.15 -14.50
C CYS A 4 -24.93 8.29 -14.31
N ILE A 5 -23.86 8.56 -15.07
CA ILE A 5 -22.59 7.84 -14.96
C ILE A 5 -22.01 7.95 -13.53
N ARG A 6 -22.01 9.15 -12.94
CA ARG A 6 -21.53 9.34 -11.55
C ARG A 6 -22.38 8.62 -10.51
N ARG A 7 -23.70 8.53 -10.73
CA ARG A 7 -24.62 7.83 -9.82
C ARG A 7 -24.40 6.32 -9.89
N SER A 8 -24.38 5.76 -11.10
CA SER A 8 -24.11 4.34 -11.33
C SER A 8 -22.72 3.95 -10.82
N ALA A 9 -21.69 4.76 -11.08
CA ALA A 9 -20.36 4.51 -10.54
C ALA A 9 -20.34 4.52 -9.00
N ARG A 10 -21.11 5.42 -8.36
CA ARG A 10 -21.23 5.47 -6.90
C ARG A 10 -21.97 4.27 -6.32
N GLU A 11 -23.04 3.82 -6.98
CA GLU A 11 -23.83 2.66 -6.54
C GLU A 11 -23.06 1.34 -6.71
N VAL A 12 -22.33 1.19 -7.83
CA VAL A 12 -21.60 -0.05 -8.14
C VAL A 12 -20.24 -0.11 -7.44
N LEU A 13 -19.49 1.00 -7.41
CA LEU A 13 -18.10 1.02 -6.93
C LEU A 13 -17.95 1.65 -5.53
N GLY A 14 -19.02 2.24 -4.98
CA GLY A 14 -18.98 3.00 -3.74
C GLY A 14 -18.25 4.34 -3.87
N VAL A 15 -18.22 5.11 -2.77
CA VAL A 15 -17.39 6.33 -2.65
C VAL A 15 -16.23 6.02 -1.72
N SER A 16 -15.01 5.92 -2.26
CA SER A 16 -13.84 5.94 -1.39
C SER A 16 -13.57 7.38 -0.94
N LYS A 17 -13.56 7.62 0.37
CA LYS A 17 -12.88 8.81 0.90
C LYS A 17 -11.41 8.60 0.60
N GLY A 18 -10.88 9.29 -0.40
CA GLY A 18 -9.45 9.28 -0.72
C GLY A 18 -8.65 9.37 0.57
N GLY A 19 -7.70 8.43 0.76
CA GLY A 19 -7.06 8.11 2.03
C GLY A 19 -6.66 9.33 2.85
N GLY A 20 -7.57 9.76 3.72
CA GLY A 20 -7.40 10.87 4.65
C GLY A 20 -6.65 10.43 5.90
N GLY A 21 -5.58 9.65 5.74
CA GLY A 21 -4.68 9.36 6.84
C GLY A 21 -4.12 10.68 7.34
N ARG A 22 -4.51 11.11 8.54
CA ARG A 22 -3.88 12.24 9.23
C ARG A 22 -2.37 11.98 9.18
N LYS A 23 -1.60 12.86 8.53
CA LYS A 23 -0.14 12.81 8.48
C LYS A 23 0.51 12.82 9.88
N SER A 24 -0.29 13.04 10.91
CA SER A 24 0.03 12.97 12.34
C SER A 24 0.64 11.63 12.81
N GLY A 25 0.57 10.56 12.02
CA GLY A 25 1.24 9.27 12.31
C GLY A 25 2.56 9.06 11.56
N ALA A 26 3.02 10.03 10.78
CA ALA A 26 4.31 9.91 10.11
C ALA A 26 5.43 10.17 11.11
N TRP A 27 6.36 9.23 11.24
CA TRP A 27 7.54 9.27 12.12
C TRP A 27 8.48 10.49 11.92
N TRP A 28 8.26 11.30 10.87
CA TRP A 28 8.94 12.57 10.57
C TRP A 28 8.08 13.81 10.84
N TRP A 29 6.85 13.65 11.34
CA TRP A 29 5.92 14.76 11.61
C TRP A 29 6.26 15.45 12.93
N ASN A 30 6.58 16.75 12.88
CA ASN A 30 6.91 17.57 14.05
C ASN A 30 6.05 18.85 14.11
N GLU A 31 6.22 19.67 15.15
CA GLU A 31 5.44 20.90 15.33
C GLU A 31 5.74 21.93 14.24
N GLU A 32 7.01 22.08 13.84
CA GLU A 32 7.41 23.02 12.79
C GLU A 32 6.72 22.70 11.44
N VAL A 33 6.70 21.44 11.03
CA VAL A 33 6.01 21.00 9.82
C VAL A 33 4.51 21.28 9.93
N ARG A 34 3.92 21.03 11.10
CA ARG A 34 2.49 21.29 11.35
C ARG A 34 2.18 22.77 11.23
N GLU A 35 3.01 23.63 11.81
CA GLU A 35 2.89 25.09 11.74
C GLU A 35 2.99 25.57 10.29
N LYS A 36 4.05 25.20 9.56
CA LYS A 36 4.23 25.62 8.17
C LYS A 36 3.13 25.10 7.24
N VAL A 37 2.59 23.91 7.51
CA VAL A 37 1.42 23.40 6.77
C VAL A 37 0.15 24.21 7.10
N ARG A 38 -0.05 24.61 8.36
CA ARG A 38 -1.17 25.48 8.76
C ARG A 38 -1.05 26.88 8.14
N GLU A 39 0.14 27.48 8.15
CA GLU A 39 0.41 28.77 7.47
C GLU A 39 0.05 28.68 5.98
N LYS A 40 0.54 27.64 5.29
CA LYS A 40 0.19 27.37 3.89
C LYS A 40 -1.32 27.22 3.70
N GLN A 41 -2.01 26.49 4.58
CA GLN A 41 -3.47 26.30 4.51
C GLN A 41 -4.21 27.63 4.70
N ARG A 42 -3.80 28.46 5.65
CA ARG A 42 -4.37 29.81 5.86
C ARG A 42 -4.15 30.70 4.64
N ALA A 43 -2.95 30.71 4.07
CA ALA A 43 -2.65 31.47 2.85
C ALA A 43 -3.48 31.00 1.66
N TYR A 44 -3.72 29.70 1.53
CA TYR A 44 -4.58 29.14 0.49
C TYR A 44 -6.05 29.53 0.69
N ALA A 45 -6.55 29.48 1.93
CA ALA A 45 -7.91 29.90 2.25
C ALA A 45 -8.13 31.39 1.93
N ALA A 46 -7.15 32.24 2.30
CA ALA A 46 -7.20 33.68 2.01
C ALA A 46 -7.14 33.97 0.50
N LEU A 47 -6.34 33.22 -0.27
CA LEU A 47 -6.32 33.30 -1.73
C LEU A 47 -7.66 32.87 -2.35
N ASN A 48 -8.27 31.81 -1.81
CA ASN A 48 -9.55 31.30 -2.29
C ASN A 48 -10.74 32.21 -1.97
N SER A 49 -10.61 33.07 -0.95
CA SER A 49 -11.64 34.04 -0.56
C SER A 49 -11.46 35.42 -1.21
N CYS A 50 -10.48 35.60 -2.12
CA CYS A 50 -10.33 36.85 -2.87
C CYS A 50 -11.46 37.05 -3.87
N THR A 51 -11.96 38.29 -3.94
CA THR A 51 -12.94 38.73 -4.93
C THR A 51 -12.31 39.58 -6.03
N THR A 52 -11.22 40.30 -5.73
CA THR A 52 -10.52 41.18 -6.68
C THR A 52 -9.24 40.56 -7.22
N GLU A 53 -8.87 40.88 -8.45
CA GLU A 53 -7.68 40.34 -9.12
C GLU A 53 -6.36 40.87 -8.52
N GLU A 54 -6.35 42.11 -8.01
CA GLU A 54 -5.18 42.72 -7.37
C GLU A 54 -4.84 42.02 -6.05
N GLU A 55 -5.82 41.82 -5.17
CA GLU A 55 -5.63 41.05 -3.93
C GLU A 55 -5.20 39.62 -4.22
N LYS A 56 -5.77 39.01 -5.26
CA LYS A 56 -5.46 37.64 -5.66
C LYS A 56 -4.00 37.49 -6.06
N ARG A 57 -3.43 38.45 -6.80
CA ARG A 57 -1.99 38.46 -7.15
C ARG A 57 -1.11 38.50 -5.90
N VAL A 58 -1.43 39.37 -4.94
CA VAL A 58 -0.67 39.48 -3.67
C VAL A 58 -0.76 38.18 -2.86
N LYS A 59 -1.98 37.65 -2.67
CA LYS A 59 -2.19 36.40 -1.90
C LYS A 59 -1.61 35.18 -2.61
N GLU A 60 -1.52 35.20 -3.94
CA GLU A 60 -0.87 34.13 -4.71
C GLU A 60 0.62 34.06 -4.40
N VAL A 61 1.32 35.20 -4.32
CA VAL A 61 2.73 35.27 -3.92
C VAL A 61 2.91 34.72 -2.51
N LEU A 62 2.10 35.21 -1.55
CA LEU A 62 2.15 34.74 -0.15
C LEU A 62 1.90 33.24 -0.03
N TYR A 63 0.92 32.70 -0.76
CA TYR A 63 0.66 31.26 -0.79
C TYR A 63 1.84 30.48 -1.38
N LYS A 64 2.43 30.94 -2.49
CA LYS A 64 3.59 30.29 -3.11
C LYS A 64 4.77 30.23 -2.14
N ASP A 65 5.03 31.28 -1.39
CA ASP A 65 6.12 31.32 -0.42
C ASP A 65 5.84 30.46 0.81
N ALA A 66 4.63 30.51 1.37
CA ALA A 66 4.21 29.60 2.44
C ALA A 66 4.28 28.12 1.99
N LYS A 67 3.93 27.83 0.73
CA LYS A 67 4.05 26.48 0.14
C LYS A 67 5.52 26.05 0.02
N LYS A 68 6.44 26.95 -0.36
CA LYS A 68 7.89 26.66 -0.38
C LYS A 68 8.42 26.40 1.03
N LEU A 69 8.05 27.22 2.01
CA LEU A 69 8.44 27.04 3.41
C LEU A 69 7.95 25.70 3.97
N ALA A 70 6.68 25.35 3.74
CA ALA A 70 6.14 24.06 4.15
C ALA A 70 6.87 22.88 3.48
N LYS A 71 7.24 23.00 2.20
CA LYS A 71 8.05 21.98 1.51
C LYS A 71 9.44 21.83 2.15
N ARG A 72 10.10 22.95 2.46
CA ARG A 72 11.42 22.95 3.13
C ARG A 72 11.36 22.32 4.51
N ALA A 73 10.40 22.72 5.35
CA ALA A 73 10.21 22.14 6.67
C ALA A 73 9.98 20.62 6.60
N VAL A 74 9.17 20.15 5.64
CA VAL A 74 8.96 18.70 5.44
C VAL A 74 10.25 18.00 5.00
N ALA A 75 11.06 18.61 4.13
CA ALA A 75 12.33 18.03 3.70
C ALA A 75 13.32 17.92 4.87
N ILE A 76 13.47 18.99 5.66
CA ILE A 76 14.32 19.05 6.86
C ILE A 76 13.87 17.99 7.87
N ALA A 77 12.58 17.96 8.22
CA ALA A 77 12.05 17.01 9.19
C ALA A 77 12.23 15.54 8.75
N LYS A 78 12.05 15.25 7.46
CA LYS A 78 12.36 13.95 6.90
C LYS A 78 13.84 13.62 6.98
N SER A 79 14.72 14.56 6.64
CA SER A 79 16.16 14.36 6.71
C SER A 79 16.60 14.03 8.14
N HIS A 80 16.15 14.79 9.13
CA HIS A 80 16.44 14.49 10.53
C HIS A 80 15.87 13.14 10.99
N ALA A 81 14.69 12.77 10.50
CA ALA A 81 14.12 11.46 10.82
C ALA A 81 15.00 10.35 10.25
N TYR A 82 15.40 10.45 8.97
CA TYR A 82 16.31 9.49 8.34
C TYR A 82 17.67 9.43 9.03
N GLU A 83 18.24 10.57 9.42
CA GLU A 83 19.49 10.63 10.18
C GLU A 83 19.40 9.79 11.47
N ARG A 84 18.35 10.01 12.28
CA ARG A 84 18.11 9.20 13.49
C ARG A 84 17.90 7.72 13.19
N LEU A 85 17.25 7.40 12.07
CA LEU A 85 17.08 6.02 11.65
C LEU A 85 18.44 5.38 11.34
N TYR A 86 19.29 6.05 10.55
CA TYR A 86 20.60 5.52 10.16
C TYR A 86 21.51 5.32 11.36
N GLN A 87 21.58 6.28 12.29
CA GLN A 87 22.31 6.13 13.54
C GLN A 87 21.83 4.91 14.35
N ARG A 88 20.52 4.64 14.36
CA ARG A 88 19.98 3.45 15.03
C ARG A 88 20.37 2.16 14.31
N LEU A 89 20.42 2.15 12.98
CA LEU A 89 20.84 0.97 12.20
C LEU A 89 22.29 0.55 12.47
N GLU A 90 23.15 1.47 12.92
CA GLU A 90 24.54 1.16 13.33
C GLU A 90 24.60 0.43 14.68
N THR A 91 23.48 0.31 15.39
CA THR A 91 23.38 -0.43 16.65
C THR A 91 22.82 -1.83 16.43
N ARG A 92 23.20 -2.78 17.29
CA ARG A 92 22.68 -4.16 17.28
C ARG A 92 21.15 -4.24 17.42
N GLU A 93 20.54 -3.23 18.06
CA GLU A 93 19.09 -3.10 18.20
C GLU A 93 18.39 -2.65 16.89
N GLY A 94 19.12 -1.96 16.01
CA GLY A 94 18.62 -1.45 14.74
C GLY A 94 18.67 -2.44 13.58
N GLU A 95 19.41 -3.55 13.69
CA GLU A 95 19.46 -4.61 12.66
C GLU A 95 18.04 -5.07 12.25
N ASN A 96 17.15 -5.23 13.23
CA ASN A 96 15.75 -5.62 13.00
C ASN A 96 14.92 -4.56 12.25
N ASP A 97 15.30 -3.28 12.31
CA ASP A 97 14.58 -2.22 11.62
C ASP A 97 14.87 -2.20 10.11
N VAL A 98 16.04 -2.69 9.67
CA VAL A 98 16.33 -2.93 8.24
C VAL A 98 15.34 -3.93 7.66
N PHE A 99 15.12 -5.05 8.36
CA PHE A 99 14.18 -6.08 7.93
C PHE A 99 12.74 -5.55 7.87
N LYS A 100 12.32 -4.74 8.85
CA LYS A 100 11.01 -4.06 8.81
C LYS A 100 10.89 -3.10 7.64
N LEU A 101 11.95 -2.33 7.34
CA LEU A 101 11.99 -1.39 6.22
C LEU A 101 11.91 -2.12 4.87
N ALA A 102 12.67 -3.20 4.71
CA ALA A 102 12.64 -4.05 3.52
C ALA A 102 11.24 -4.65 3.31
N LYS A 103 10.63 -5.21 4.37
CA LYS A 103 9.27 -5.77 4.33
C LYS A 103 8.20 -4.72 4.03
N ALA A 104 8.34 -3.51 4.55
CA ALA A 104 7.43 -2.40 4.23
C ALA A 104 7.55 -1.96 2.76
N ARG A 105 8.77 -1.94 2.18
CA ARG A 105 8.99 -1.65 0.76
C ARG A 105 8.41 -2.75 -0.13
N GLU A 106 8.69 -4.01 0.19
CA GLU A 106 8.13 -5.18 -0.49
C GLU A 106 6.59 -5.15 -0.48
N LYS A 107 5.97 -4.90 0.69
CA LYS A 107 4.50 -4.77 0.77
C LYS A 107 3.96 -3.63 -0.09
N LYS A 108 4.71 -2.53 -0.22
CA LYS A 108 4.31 -1.36 -1.04
C LYS A 108 4.47 -1.59 -2.54
N SER A 109 5.41 -2.45 -2.96
CA SER A 109 5.60 -2.84 -4.37
C SER A 109 4.66 -3.95 -4.82
N ARG A 110 3.90 -4.56 -3.91
CA ARG A 110 2.88 -5.55 -4.26
C ARG A 110 1.63 -4.83 -4.79
N ASP A 111 1.35 -4.97 -6.07
CA ASP A 111 0.12 -4.48 -6.71
C ASP A 111 -1.14 -5.14 -6.10
N LEU A 112 -0.98 -6.38 -5.62
CA LEU A 112 -1.98 -7.13 -4.88
C LEU A 112 -1.46 -7.38 -3.47
N GLY A 113 -1.92 -6.58 -2.50
CA GLY A 113 -1.46 -6.65 -1.10
C GLY A 113 -1.71 -8.01 -0.42
N CYS A 114 -2.67 -8.78 -0.94
CA CYS A 114 -2.87 -10.22 -0.76
C CYS A 114 -3.58 -10.70 -2.04
N VAL A 115 -3.10 -11.77 -2.69
CA VAL A 115 -3.93 -12.49 -3.66
C VAL A 115 -5.04 -13.16 -2.84
N ARG A 116 -6.17 -12.47 -2.69
CA ARG A 116 -7.36 -12.99 -2.00
C ARG A 116 -8.25 -13.79 -2.94
N CYS A 117 -7.77 -14.09 -4.14
CA CYS A 117 -8.55 -14.84 -5.08
C CYS A 117 -7.71 -15.75 -5.96
N ILE A 118 -8.14 -17.00 -6.08
CA ILE A 118 -7.56 -17.97 -7.00
C ILE A 118 -8.69 -18.54 -7.87
N LYS A 119 -8.33 -19.01 -9.07
CA LYS A 119 -9.30 -19.63 -9.97
C LYS A 119 -9.60 -21.06 -9.49
N GLY A 120 -10.86 -21.31 -9.19
CA GLY A 120 -11.42 -22.63 -8.94
C GLY A 120 -11.31 -23.52 -10.17
N GLU A 121 -11.47 -24.82 -9.97
CA GLU A 121 -11.42 -25.81 -11.05
C GLU A 121 -12.54 -25.63 -12.07
N ASP A 122 -13.72 -25.21 -11.62
CA ASP A 122 -14.88 -24.80 -12.43
C ASP A 122 -14.70 -23.44 -13.13
N GLY A 123 -13.52 -22.84 -13.00
CA GLY A 123 -13.19 -21.55 -13.59
C GLY A 123 -13.73 -20.33 -12.85
N LYS A 124 -14.45 -20.51 -11.74
CA LYS A 124 -14.93 -19.39 -10.90
C LYS A 124 -13.81 -18.83 -10.05
N VAL A 125 -13.94 -17.59 -9.64
CA VAL A 125 -12.96 -16.93 -8.75
C VAL A 125 -13.34 -17.23 -7.31
N LEU A 126 -12.51 -18.01 -6.60
CA LEU A 126 -12.66 -18.29 -5.17
C LEU A 126 -12.13 -17.10 -4.38
N VAL A 127 -12.84 -16.67 -3.34
CA VAL A 127 -12.48 -15.48 -2.54
C VAL A 127 -12.46 -15.80 -1.04
N GLU A 128 -13.13 -16.89 -0.63
CA GLU A 128 -13.15 -17.32 0.76
C GLU A 128 -11.86 -18.08 1.13
N GLU A 129 -11.29 -17.79 2.29
CA GLU A 129 -10.01 -18.37 2.71
C GLU A 129 -10.05 -19.91 2.84
N ALA A 130 -11.20 -20.46 3.27
CA ALA A 130 -11.42 -21.89 3.37
C ALA A 130 -11.42 -22.55 1.98
N GLU A 131 -12.15 -22.00 1.02
CA GLU A 131 -12.20 -22.47 -0.37
C GLU A 131 -10.83 -22.38 -1.05
N ILE A 132 -10.09 -21.29 -0.82
CA ILE A 132 -8.75 -21.08 -1.38
C ILE A 132 -7.78 -22.15 -0.83
N ARG A 133 -7.82 -22.41 0.48
CA ARG A 133 -6.98 -23.45 1.11
C ARG A 133 -7.32 -24.83 0.57
N GLU A 134 -8.60 -25.15 0.42
CA GLU A 134 -9.01 -26.46 -0.09
C GLU A 134 -8.61 -26.66 -1.55
N ARG A 135 -8.78 -25.63 -2.39
CA ARG A 135 -8.35 -25.66 -3.79
C ARG A 135 -6.83 -25.84 -3.94
N TRP A 136 -6.01 -25.27 -3.05
CA TRP A 136 -4.56 -25.53 -3.01
C TRP A 136 -4.27 -26.96 -2.57
N ARG A 137 -4.98 -27.48 -1.57
CA ARG A 137 -4.85 -28.85 -1.09
C ARG A 137 -5.12 -29.85 -2.22
N SER A 138 -6.27 -29.73 -2.89
CA SER A 138 -6.64 -30.60 -4.03
C SER A 138 -5.66 -30.49 -5.19
N TYR A 139 -5.20 -29.27 -5.52
CA TYR A 139 -4.21 -29.08 -6.59
C TYR A 139 -2.92 -29.86 -6.36
N PHE A 140 -2.33 -29.69 -5.17
CA PHE A 140 -1.06 -30.33 -4.84
C PHE A 140 -1.22 -31.83 -4.61
N SER A 141 -2.33 -32.26 -4.02
CA SER A 141 -2.65 -33.69 -3.91
C SER A 141 -2.72 -34.35 -5.28
N ASN A 142 -3.36 -33.73 -6.27
CA ASN A 142 -3.39 -34.27 -7.63
C ASN A 142 -2.00 -34.17 -8.28
N LEU A 143 -1.32 -33.03 -8.16
CA LEU A 143 -0.01 -32.82 -8.78
C LEU A 143 1.04 -33.83 -8.31
N PHE A 144 1.01 -34.23 -7.03
CA PHE A 144 2.01 -35.14 -6.45
C PHE A 144 1.59 -36.62 -6.43
N ASN A 145 0.31 -36.93 -6.62
CA ASN A 145 -0.18 -38.32 -6.52
C ASN A 145 -0.68 -38.91 -7.85
N VAL A 146 -0.67 -38.17 -8.96
CA VAL A 146 -1.24 -38.64 -10.24
C VAL A 146 -0.28 -39.50 -11.09
N GLU A 147 0.98 -39.73 -10.70
CA GLU A 147 1.81 -40.75 -11.38
C GLU A 147 2.57 -41.64 -10.39
N ASN A 148 1.85 -42.67 -9.90
CA ASN A 148 2.46 -43.95 -9.55
C ASN A 148 1.62 -45.15 -10.06
N GLU A 149 0.74 -44.92 -11.05
CA GLU A 149 -0.14 -45.96 -11.61
C GLU A 149 0.38 -46.58 -12.93
N SER A 150 1.67 -46.47 -13.24
CA SER A 150 2.26 -47.12 -14.41
C SER A 150 3.55 -47.89 -14.09
N ALA A 151 3.43 -48.92 -13.26
CA ALA A 151 4.30 -50.10 -13.35
C ALA A 151 3.59 -51.32 -12.74
N PRO A 152 3.18 -52.33 -13.53
CA PRO A 152 2.69 -53.57 -12.94
C PRO A 152 3.82 -54.23 -12.15
N ARG A 153 3.50 -54.62 -10.91
CA ARG A 153 4.37 -55.41 -10.04
C ARG A 153 4.66 -56.74 -10.76
N VAL A 154 5.88 -56.92 -11.24
CA VAL A 154 6.33 -58.22 -11.74
C VAL A 154 6.33 -59.19 -10.56
N GLU A 155 5.39 -60.14 -10.54
CA GLU A 155 5.41 -61.25 -9.60
C GLU A 155 6.69 -62.06 -9.85
N ARG A 156 7.60 -62.03 -8.87
CA ARG A 156 8.73 -62.97 -8.83
C ARG A 156 8.18 -64.33 -8.44
N GLY A 157 7.98 -65.19 -9.45
CA GLY A 157 7.71 -66.60 -9.26
C GLY A 157 8.77 -67.25 -8.37
N VAL A 158 8.30 -67.98 -7.36
CA VAL A 158 9.10 -68.85 -6.51
C VAL A 158 9.48 -70.07 -7.33
N LEU A 159 10.76 -70.26 -7.64
CA LEU A 159 11.27 -71.53 -8.15
C LEU A 159 11.55 -72.45 -6.95
N GLN A 160 10.73 -73.49 -6.81
CA GLN A 160 11.10 -74.73 -6.13
C GLN A 160 11.53 -75.74 -7.20
N GLY A 161 12.67 -76.40 -6.97
CA GLY A 161 13.18 -77.52 -7.79
C GLY A 161 14.64 -77.36 -8.15
#